data_AF-A0A1H5KEA6-F1
#
_entry.id   AF-A0A1H5KEA6-F1
#
_cell.length_a   1.000
_cell.length_b   1.000
_cell.length_c   1.000
_cell.angle_alpha   90.00
_cell.angle_beta   90.00
_cell.angle_gamma   90.00
#
_symmetry.space_group_name_H-M   'P 1'
#
loop_
_entity.id
_entity.type
_entity.pdbx_description
1 polymer ?
#
loop_
_entity_poly.entity_id
_entity_poly.type
_entity_poly.pdbx_seq_one_letter_code
_entity_poly.pdbx_strand_id
1 'polypeptide(L)'
;MTEQMTAPIAAARPSLVSIAVALLYLSCAFYLAAVIIPIAQADDQILEPLAKILTLLNNVVACAIYCLIIWKAAKGRNWARIVILVTAVLPLILRIPRTSPNPFADSPSAMISLGLRIVGIALLFVPPSPSWFRKPKTG
;
A
#
# COMPACT_ATOMS: atom_id res chain seq x y z
N MET A 1 -1.29 -47.94 -17.33
CA MET A 1 -2.08 -47.20 -16.34
C MET A 1 -1.26 -45.98 -15.96
N THR A 2 -1.41 -44.88 -16.70
CA THR A 2 -0.59 -43.67 -16.55
C THR A 2 -1.31 -42.70 -15.62
N GLU A 3 -0.83 -42.61 -14.38
CA GLU A 3 -1.21 -41.54 -13.46
C GLU A 3 -0.77 -40.21 -14.06
N GLN A 4 -1.73 -39.44 -14.58
CA GLN A 4 -1.51 -38.02 -14.83
C GLN A 4 -1.36 -37.33 -13.46
N MET A 5 -0.13 -37.12 -13.04
CA MET A 5 0.22 -36.14 -12.01
C MET A 5 -0.15 -34.75 -12.53
N THR A 6 -1.43 -34.39 -12.49
CA THR A 6 -1.87 -33.00 -12.66
C THR A 6 -1.38 -32.24 -11.44
N ALA A 7 -0.17 -31.70 -11.51
CA ALA A 7 0.29 -30.70 -10.56
C ALA A 7 -0.81 -29.62 -10.45
N PRO A 8 -1.22 -29.22 -9.23
CA PRO A 8 -2.24 -28.21 -9.08
C PRO A 8 -1.72 -26.93 -9.73
N ILE A 9 -2.30 -26.56 -10.87
CA ILE A 9 -2.04 -25.28 -11.53
C ILE A 9 -2.40 -24.23 -10.48
N ALA A 10 -1.40 -23.58 -9.89
CA ALA A 10 -1.61 -22.51 -8.94
C ALA A 10 -2.58 -21.52 -9.60
N ALA A 11 -3.76 -21.35 -9.01
CA ALA A 11 -4.83 -20.58 -9.62
C ALA A 11 -4.28 -19.25 -10.15
N ALA A 12 -4.49 -18.98 -11.44
CA ALA A 12 -4.00 -17.76 -12.05
C ALA A 12 -4.65 -16.56 -11.35
N ARG A 13 -3.83 -15.61 -10.94
CA ARG A 13 -4.30 -14.42 -10.22
C ARG A 13 -5.23 -13.59 -11.13
N PRO A 14 -6.39 -13.12 -10.64
CA PRO A 14 -7.29 -12.29 -11.44
C PRO A 14 -6.62 -10.98 -11.88
N SER A 15 -6.89 -10.55 -13.12
CA SER A 15 -6.34 -9.33 -13.72
C SER A 15 -6.61 -8.09 -12.87
N LEU A 16 -7.82 -7.93 -12.32
CA LEU A 16 -8.16 -6.83 -11.42
C LEU A 16 -7.28 -6.78 -10.17
N VAL A 17 -6.96 -7.95 -9.59
CA VAL A 17 -6.11 -8.01 -8.40
C VAL A 17 -4.68 -7.62 -8.77
N SER A 18 -4.20 -8.02 -9.95
CA SER A 18 -2.89 -7.60 -10.49
C SER A 18 -2.82 -6.09 -10.70
N ILE A 19 -3.83 -5.50 -11.34
CA ILE A 19 -3.95 -4.04 -11.55
C ILE A 19 -3.99 -3.34 -10.19
N ALA A 20 -4.81 -3.80 -9.25
CA ALA A 20 -4.90 -3.23 -7.91
C ALA A 20 -3.53 -3.15 -7.24
N VAL A 21 -2.75 -4.23 -7.27
CA VAL A 21 -1.42 -4.23 -6.67
C VAL A 21 -0.41 -3.37 -7.41
N ALA A 22 -0.48 -3.32 -8.74
CA ALA A 22 0.35 -2.40 -9.51
C ALA A 22 0.07 -0.94 -9.11
N LEU A 23 -1.20 -0.56 -9.01
CA LEU A 23 -1.61 0.78 -8.54
C LEU A 23 -1.16 1.06 -7.10
N LEU A 24 -1.25 0.06 -6.21
CA LEU A 24 -0.79 0.21 -4.84
C LEU A 24 0.73 0.37 -4.74
N TYR A 25 1.53 -0.39 -5.52
CA TYR A 25 2.97 -0.16 -5.58
C TYR A 25 3.32 1.19 -6.20
N LEU A 26 2.61 1.60 -7.25
CA LEU A 26 2.79 2.91 -7.86
C LEU A 26 2.47 4.02 -6.86
N SER A 27 1.42 3.86 -6.05
CA SER A 27 1.07 4.79 -4.98
C SER A 27 2.21 4.93 -3.95
N CYS A 28 2.93 3.86 -3.64
CA CYS A 28 4.11 3.90 -2.77
C CYS A 28 5.24 4.73 -3.38
N ALA A 29 5.50 4.60 -4.68
CA ALA A 29 6.54 5.37 -5.36
C ALA A 29 6.22 6.88 -5.31
N PHE A 30 4.98 7.26 -5.62
CA PHE A 30 4.54 8.66 -5.51
C PHE A 30 4.54 9.17 -4.07
N TYR A 31 4.18 8.33 -3.09
CA TYR A 31 4.27 8.67 -1.68
C TYR A 31 5.71 8.98 -1.25
N LEU A 32 6.67 8.13 -1.63
CA LEU A 32 8.08 8.36 -1.31
C LEU A 32 8.59 9.62 -1.99
N ALA A 33 8.23 9.89 -3.24
CA ALA A 33 8.58 11.15 -3.91
C ALA A 33 8.00 12.38 -3.17
N ALA A 34 6.74 12.31 -2.72
CA ALA A 34 6.09 13.37 -1.98
C ALA A 34 6.75 13.66 -0.62
N VAL A 35 7.42 12.67 -0.01
CA VAL A 35 8.09 12.80 1.29
C VAL A 35 9.57 13.17 1.12
N ILE A 36 10.30 12.49 0.24
CA ILE A 36 11.75 12.62 0.13
C ILE A 36 12.15 13.97 -0.46
N ILE A 37 11.49 14.42 -1.53
CA ILE A 37 11.83 15.67 -2.23
C ILE A 37 11.83 16.86 -1.27
N PRO A 38 10.73 17.14 -0.55
CA PRO A 38 10.70 18.33 0.29
C PRO A 38 11.50 18.17 1.60
N ILE A 39 11.76 16.96 2.10
CA ILE A 39 12.72 16.77 3.21
C ILE A 39 14.16 17.06 2.73
N ALA A 40 14.52 16.61 1.53
CA ALA A 40 15.84 16.87 0.95
C ALA A 40 16.06 18.35 0.63
N GLN A 41 15.00 19.10 0.36
CA GLN A 41 15.03 20.54 0.09
C GLN A 41 14.82 21.40 1.34
N ALA A 42 14.46 20.81 2.48
CA ALA A 42 14.25 21.56 3.71
C ALA A 42 15.57 22.19 4.17
N ASP A 43 15.52 23.44 4.63
CA ASP A 43 16.67 24.12 5.24
C ASP A 43 17.05 23.43 6.57
N ASP A 44 18.34 23.36 6.88
CA ASP A 44 18.84 22.82 8.15
C ASP A 44 18.40 23.67 9.36
N GLN A 45 18.08 24.95 9.15
CA GLN A 45 17.49 25.79 10.20
C GLN A 45 16.04 25.43 10.54
N ILE A 46 15.31 24.81 9.60
CA ILE A 46 13.89 24.43 9.77
C ILE A 46 13.77 23.03 10.38
N LEU A 47 14.68 22.13 10.02
CA LEU A 47 14.73 20.75 10.48
C LEU A 47 16.18 20.40 10.81
N GLU A 48 16.44 20.05 12.07
CA GLU A 48 17.77 19.59 12.45
C GLU A 48 18.19 18.35 11.62
N PRO A 49 19.48 18.20 11.27
CA PRO A 49 19.95 17.10 10.43
C PRO A 49 19.54 15.71 10.95
N LEU A 50 19.58 15.51 12.27
CA LEU A 50 19.14 14.27 12.90
C LEU A 50 17.64 14.04 12.71
N ALA A 51 16.82 15.08 12.87
CA ALA A 51 15.38 15.00 12.67
C ALA A 51 15.01 14.67 11.21
N LYS A 52 15.76 15.20 10.22
CA LYS A 52 15.58 14.83 8.80
C LYS A 52 15.82 13.34 8.58
N ILE A 53 16.93 12.81 9.09
CA ILE A 53 17.30 11.39 8.94
C ILE A 53 16.25 10.50 9.59
N LEU A 54 15.84 10.80 10.83
CA LEU A 54 14.83 10.02 11.54
C LEU A 54 13.48 10.05 10.84
N THR A 55 13.08 11.21 10.30
CA THR A 55 11.83 11.37 9.55
C THR A 55 11.86 10.56 8.25
N LEU A 56 12.97 10.61 7.50
CA LEU A 56 13.15 9.80 6.29
C LEU A 56 13.11 8.31 6.60
N LEU A 57 13.87 7.88 7.60
CA LEU A 57 13.94 6.47 8.01
C LEU A 57 12.55 5.95 8.40
N ASN A 58 11.81 6.68 9.22
CA ASN A 58 10.45 6.32 9.62
C ASN A 58 9.53 6.12 8.40
N ASN A 59 9.56 7.06 7.44
CA ASN A 59 8.71 6.98 6.25
C ASN A 59 9.11 5.84 5.30
N VAL A 60 10.41 5.61 5.11
CA VAL A 60 10.91 4.51 4.28
C VAL A 60 10.54 3.16 4.88
N VAL A 61 10.72 2.99 6.20
CA VAL A 61 10.33 1.76 6.91
C VAL A 61 8.83 1.54 6.84
N ALA A 62 8.01 2.56 7.08
CA ALA A 62 6.56 2.47 6.96
C ALA A 62 6.12 2.07 5.54
N CYS A 63 6.74 2.66 4.52
CA CYS A 63 6.48 2.31 3.12
C CYS A 63 6.89 0.86 2.81
N ALA A 64 8.04 0.40 3.30
CA ALA A 64 8.50 -0.98 3.13
C ALA A 64 7.53 -1.99 3.76
N ILE A 65 7.07 -1.72 4.99
CA ILE A 65 6.05 -2.54 5.67
C ILE A 65 4.77 -2.59 4.84
N TYR A 66 4.31 -1.45 4.31
CA TYR A 66 3.12 -1.41 3.46
C TYR A 66 3.30 -2.21 2.16
N CYS A 67 4.46 -2.13 1.52
CA CYS A 67 4.83 -2.97 0.36
C CYS A 67 4.81 -4.47 0.68
N LEU A 68 5.25 -4.87 1.88
CA LEU A 68 5.15 -6.27 2.34
C LEU A 68 3.69 -6.71 2.50
N ILE A 69 2.82 -5.83 3.01
CA ILE A 69 1.37 -6.12 3.13
C ILE A 69 0.73 -6.25 1.73
N ILE A 70 1.07 -5.36 0.79
CA ILE A 70 0.64 -5.45 -0.62
C ILE A 70 1.06 -6.80 -1.22
N TRP A 71 2.30 -7.23 -0.97
CA TRP A 71 2.78 -8.53 -1.42
C TRP A 71 2.00 -9.71 -0.81
N LYS A 72 1.63 -9.63 0.46
CA LYS A 72 0.76 -10.64 1.10
C LYS A 72 -0.64 -10.64 0.48
N ALA A 73 -1.18 -9.48 0.10
CA ALA A 73 -2.44 -9.39 -0.63
C ALA A 73 -2.32 -9.99 -2.04
N ALA A 74 -1.20 -9.76 -2.73
CA ALA A 74 -0.89 -10.40 -4.01
C ALA A 74 -0.90 -11.93 -3.92
N LYS A 75 -0.44 -12.48 -2.78
CA LYS A 75 -0.49 -13.92 -2.46
C LYS A 75 -1.86 -14.45 -1.99
N GLY A 76 -2.93 -13.68 -2.14
CA GLY A 76 -4.30 -14.12 -1.82
C GLY A 76 -4.60 -14.18 -0.32
N ARG A 77 -3.80 -13.54 0.54
CA ARG A 77 -4.05 -13.51 1.99
C ARG A 77 -5.16 -12.49 2.31
N ASN A 78 -6.33 -12.99 2.71
CA ASN A 78 -7.49 -12.14 3.02
C ASN A 78 -7.22 -11.10 4.13
N TRP A 79 -6.44 -11.45 5.15
CA TRP A 79 -6.09 -10.52 6.23
C TRP A 79 -5.35 -9.29 5.71
N ALA A 80 -4.52 -9.43 4.67
CA ALA A 80 -3.73 -8.33 4.14
C ALA A 80 -4.63 -7.26 3.48
N ARG A 81 -5.69 -7.69 2.79
CA ARG A 81 -6.70 -6.79 2.23
C ARG A 81 -7.40 -5.97 3.33
N ILE A 82 -7.71 -6.61 4.46
CA ILE A 82 -8.32 -5.94 5.61
C ILE A 82 -7.34 -4.95 6.24
N VAL A 83 -6.07 -5.33 6.44
CA VAL A 83 -5.05 -4.42 6.97
C VAL A 83 -4.84 -3.21 6.07
N ILE A 84 -4.82 -3.40 4.75
CA ILE A 84 -4.74 -2.29 3.79
C ILE A 84 -5.92 -1.32 3.96
N LEU A 85 -7.14 -1.85 4.14
CA LEU A 85 -8.33 -1.01 4.36
C LEU A 85 -8.24 -0.27 5.71
N VAL A 86 -7.89 -0.99 6.78
CA VAL A 86 -7.77 -0.41 8.13
C VAL A 86 -6.71 0.69 8.14
N THR A 87 -5.54 0.48 7.56
CA THR A 87 -4.48 1.50 7.50
C THR A 87 -4.89 2.75 6.71
N ALA A 88 -5.80 2.62 5.74
CA ALA A 88 -6.35 3.76 4.99
C ALA A 88 -7.44 4.53 5.78
N VAL A 89 -8.29 3.83 6.53
CA VAL A 89 -9.48 4.42 7.18
C VAL A 89 -9.20 4.85 8.63
N LEU A 90 -8.33 4.14 9.35
CA LEU A 90 -8.05 4.38 10.77
C LEU A 90 -7.60 5.82 11.07
N PRO A 91 -6.73 6.46 10.26
CA PRO A 91 -6.36 7.85 10.49
C PRO A 91 -7.54 8.83 10.36
N LEU A 92 -8.54 8.51 9.53
CA LEU A 92 -9.74 9.34 9.35
C LEU A 92 -10.67 9.24 10.57
N ILE A 93 -10.82 8.04 11.12
CA ILE A 93 -11.70 7.77 12.26
C ILE A 93 -11.13 8.40 13.54
N LEU A 94 -9.85 8.18 13.80
CA LEU A 94 -9.22 8.60 15.04
C LEU A 94 -9.02 10.12 15.13
N ARG A 95 -9.41 10.88 14.09
CA ARG A 95 -9.19 12.33 13.95
C ARG A 95 -7.80 12.72 14.42
N ILE A 96 -6.81 11.86 14.18
CA ILE A 96 -5.45 12.07 14.68
C ILE A 96 -5.06 13.42 14.09
N PRO A 97 -4.86 14.46 14.92
CA PRO A 97 -4.40 15.73 14.40
C PRO A 97 -3.12 15.39 13.66
N ARG A 98 -3.07 15.69 12.36
CA ARG A 98 -1.80 15.63 11.65
C ARG A 98 -0.93 16.63 12.40
N THR A 99 -0.01 16.13 13.23
CA THR A 99 0.70 16.92 14.23
C THR A 99 1.68 17.92 13.61
N SER A 100 1.69 18.03 12.29
CA SER A 100 2.06 19.25 11.59
C SER A 100 1.02 19.54 10.50
N PRO A 101 0.77 20.81 10.13
CA PRO A 101 0.36 21.10 8.76
C PRO A 101 1.36 20.31 7.90
N ASN A 102 0.88 19.32 7.15
CA ASN A 102 1.75 18.49 6.36
C ASN A 102 1.97 19.27 5.07
N PRO A 103 3.05 20.08 4.91
CA PRO A 103 3.25 20.87 3.70
C PRO A 103 3.38 19.96 2.46
N PHE A 104 3.57 18.66 2.68
CA PHE A 104 3.66 17.64 1.65
C PHE A 104 2.28 17.17 1.14
N ALA A 105 1.17 17.52 1.82
CA ALA A 105 -0.19 17.17 1.40
C ALA A 105 -0.64 17.90 0.13
N ASP A 106 -0.05 19.06 -0.16
CA ASP A 106 -0.39 19.88 -1.34
C ASP A 106 0.48 19.54 -2.56
N SER A 107 1.40 18.58 -2.43
CA SER A 107 2.22 18.14 -3.56
C SER A 107 1.38 17.34 -4.58
N PRO A 108 1.55 17.56 -5.90
CA PRO A 108 0.88 16.76 -6.92
C PRO A 108 1.14 15.25 -6.76
N SER A 109 2.34 14.87 -6.31
CA SER A 109 2.71 13.49 -6.01
C SER A 109 1.89 12.89 -4.86
N ALA A 110 1.61 13.65 -3.79
CA ALA A 110 0.73 13.20 -2.72
C ALA A 110 -0.71 12.97 -3.21
N MET A 111 -1.24 13.88 -4.04
CA MET A 111 -2.58 13.74 -4.62
C MET A 111 -2.68 12.51 -5.54
N ILE A 112 -1.70 12.31 -6.42
CA ILE A 112 -1.62 11.14 -7.30
C ILE A 112 -1.51 9.85 -6.47
N SER A 113 -0.63 9.84 -5.45
CA SER A 113 -0.48 8.70 -4.54
C SER A 113 -1.82 8.35 -3.89
N LEU A 114 -2.55 9.34 -3.36
CA LEU A 114 -3.84 9.14 -2.72
C LEU A 114 -4.87 8.56 -3.70
N GLY A 115 -4.98 9.13 -4.91
CA GLY A 115 -5.89 8.65 -5.94
C GLY A 115 -5.61 7.20 -6.34
N LEU A 116 -4.35 6.87 -6.62
CA LEU A 116 -3.90 5.51 -6.94
C LEU A 116 -4.19 4.55 -5.79
N ARG A 117 -3.97 4.99 -4.54
CA ARG A 117 -4.22 4.18 -3.36
C ARG A 117 -5.71 3.87 -3.20
N ILE A 118 -6.58 4.87 -3.35
CA ILE A 118 -8.03 4.69 -3.26
C ILE A 118 -8.52 3.73 -4.35
N VAL A 119 -8.12 3.93 -5.61
CA VAL A 119 -8.51 3.06 -6.72
C VAL A 119 -7.97 1.64 -6.53
N GLY A 120 -6.70 1.50 -6.14
CA GLY A 120 -6.08 0.22 -5.85
C GLY A 120 -6.78 -0.54 -4.73
N ILE A 121 -7.16 0.15 -3.65
CA ILE A 121 -7.95 -0.43 -2.56
C ILE A 121 -9.32 -0.85 -3.08
N ALA A 122 -10.06 0.02 -3.77
CA ALA A 122 -11.39 -0.30 -4.28
C ALA A 122 -11.39 -1.55 -5.16
N LEU A 123 -10.40 -1.69 -6.06
CA LEU A 123 -10.26 -2.85 -6.93
C LEU A 123 -10.01 -4.16 -6.18
N LEU A 124 -9.41 -4.14 -4.98
CA LEU A 124 -9.30 -5.34 -4.14
C LEU A 124 -10.67 -5.82 -3.63
N PHE A 125 -11.69 -4.96 -3.63
CA PHE A 125 -13.02 -5.24 -3.09
C PHE A 125 -14.10 -5.49 -4.15
N VAL A 126 -13.89 -5.06 -5.39
CA VAL A 126 -14.83 -5.24 -6.51
C VAL A 126 -14.77 -6.69 -7.05
N PRO A 127 -15.90 -7.33 -7.42
CA PRO A 127 -15.90 -8.63 -8.09
C PRO A 127 -15.11 -8.61 -9.42
N PRO A 128 -14.34 -9.67 -9.78
CA PRO A 128 -14.18 -10.97 -9.11
C PRO A 128 -13.14 -11.02 -7.97
N SER A 129 -12.50 -9.92 -7.58
CA SER A 129 -11.38 -9.93 -6.62
C SER A 129 -11.60 -10.72 -5.31
N PRO A 130 -12.80 -10.76 -4.70
CA PRO A 130 -13.03 -11.55 -3.49
C PRO A 130 -12.81 -13.06 -3.64
N SER A 131 -12.94 -13.64 -4.84
CA SER A 131 -12.72 -15.08 -5.07
C SER A 131 -11.26 -15.48 -4.83
N TRP A 132 -10.31 -14.58 -5.15
CA TRP A 132 -8.87 -14.79 -4.93
C TRP A 132 -8.49 -14.91 -3.45
N PHE A 133 -9.25 -14.28 -2.56
CA PHE A 133 -8.98 -14.24 -1.12
C PHE A 133 -9.74 -15.32 -0.33
N ARG A 134 -10.72 -15.98 -0.95
CA ARG A 134 -11.47 -17.07 -0.33
C ARG A 134 -10.62 -18.33 -0.37
N LYS A 135 -10.01 -18.70 0.76
CA LYS A 135 -9.56 -20.08 0.94
C LYS A 135 -10.80 -21.00 0.97
N PRO A 136 -10.81 -22.14 0.28
CA PRO A 136 -11.83 -23.15 0.54
C PRO A 136 -11.69 -23.56 2.01
N LYS A 137 -12.79 -23.46 2.76
CA LYS A 137 -12.87 -24.08 4.09
C LYS A 137 -12.97 -25.58 3.84
N THR A 138 -11.85 -26.29 3.85
CA THR A 138 -11.87 -27.74 4.08
C THR A 138 -12.28 -27.91 5.54
N GLY A 139 -13.54 -28.32 5.74
CA GLY A 139 -14.05 -28.78 7.04
C GLY A 139 -13.53 -30.17 7.36
#